data_AF-A0A9D1FA48-F1
#
_entry.id   AF-A0A9D1FA48-F1
#
_cell.length_a   1.000
_cell.length_b   1.000
_cell.length_c   1.000
_cell.angle_alpha   90.00
_cell.angle_beta   90.00
_cell.angle_gamma   90.00
#
_symmetry.space_group_name_H-M   'P 1'
#
loop_
_entity.id
_entity.type
_entity.pdbx_description
1 polymer ?
#
loop_
_entity_poly.entity_id
_entity_poly.type
_entity_poly.pdbx_seq_one_letter_code
_entity_poly.pdbx_strand_id
1 'polypeptide(L)'
;IVLDLRAVYPKIKLHCILLHKGQEKKWCLASQKRYRAIMEEADSMIYVSRIFHKDCMLERNRFLVAHSDVLVAVYNGEYRGGTAATIRYAQKLGRRVIVRDPNAINQSDLNTGNYLNVVVKNDCMKYNTLTE
;
A
#
# COMPACT_ATOMS: atom_id res chain seq x y z
N ILE A 1 -11.49 -3.44 -4.12
CA ILE A 1 -10.71 -4.69 -4.33
C ILE A 1 -10.40 -5.38 -3.03
N VAL A 2 -9.50 -4.89 -2.17
CA VAL A 2 -9.21 -5.58 -0.88
C VAL A 2 -10.47 -5.70 -0.02
N LEU A 3 -11.27 -4.63 0.04
CA LEU A 3 -12.55 -4.61 0.73
C LEU A 3 -13.54 -5.62 0.12
N ASP A 4 -13.71 -5.60 -1.20
CA ASP A 4 -14.58 -6.56 -1.92
C ASP A 4 -14.15 -8.03 -1.71
N LEU A 5 -12.84 -8.30 -1.63
CA LEU A 5 -12.30 -9.63 -1.39
C LEU A 5 -12.66 -10.18 0.00
N ARG A 6 -13.06 -9.34 0.96
CA ARG A 6 -13.52 -9.81 2.28
C ARG A 6 -14.76 -10.70 2.19
N ALA A 7 -15.60 -10.52 1.17
CA ALA A 7 -16.77 -11.37 0.95
C ALA A 7 -16.38 -12.85 0.72
N VAL A 8 -15.24 -13.08 0.07
CA VAL A 8 -14.72 -14.42 -0.23
C VAL A 8 -13.71 -14.87 0.83
N TYR A 9 -12.93 -13.93 1.36
CA TYR A 9 -11.86 -14.17 2.33
C TYR A 9 -12.07 -13.31 3.59
N PRO A 10 -12.97 -13.71 4.51
CA PRO A 10 -13.38 -12.87 5.65
C PRO A 10 -12.26 -12.55 6.64
N LYS A 11 -11.12 -13.24 6.55
CA LYS A 11 -9.93 -12.99 7.38
C LYS A 11 -9.00 -11.92 6.83
N ILE A 12 -9.20 -11.45 5.59
CA ILE A 12 -8.37 -10.40 4.99
C ILE A 12 -8.59 -9.09 5.75
N LYS A 13 -7.48 -8.46 6.13
CA LYS A 13 -7.46 -7.15 6.76
C LYS A 13 -6.82 -6.11 5.87
N LEU A 14 -7.38 -4.90 5.87
CA LEU A 14 -6.84 -3.73 5.20
C LEU A 14 -6.15 -2.83 6.22
N HIS A 15 -4.82 -2.74 6.11
CA HIS A 15 -4.00 -1.84 6.92
C HIS A 15 -3.45 -0.72 6.04
N CYS A 16 -3.70 0.53 6.41
CA CYS A 16 -3.30 1.69 5.62
C CYS A 16 -2.13 2.45 6.28
N ILE A 17 -1.03 2.59 5.55
CA ILE A 17 0.13 3.39 5.97
C ILE A 17 0.15 4.69 5.18
N LEU A 18 -0.04 5.79 5.88
CA LEU A 18 -0.37 7.12 5.35
C LEU A 18 0.75 8.10 5.69
N LEU A 19 0.89 9.17 4.90
CA LEU A 19 1.96 10.15 5.11
C LEU A 19 1.70 10.99 6.37
N HIS A 20 0.56 11.69 6.37
CA HIS A 20 0.12 12.55 7.45
C HIS A 20 -1.39 12.75 7.38
N LYS A 21 -1.97 13.28 8.45
CA LYS A 21 -3.40 13.60 8.50
C LYS A 21 -3.73 14.68 7.46
N GLY A 22 -4.79 14.47 6.68
CA GLY A 22 -5.23 15.44 5.66
C GLY A 22 -4.39 15.45 4.37
N GLN A 23 -3.61 14.40 4.09
CA GLN A 23 -2.88 14.27 2.82
C GLN A 23 -3.79 14.37 1.59
N GLU A 24 -5.07 14.05 1.74
CA GLU A 24 -6.08 14.08 0.69
C GLU A 24 -6.60 15.48 0.35
N LYS A 25 -6.36 16.48 1.20
CA LYS A 25 -7.00 17.81 1.11
C LYS A 25 -6.74 18.54 -0.21
N LYS A 26 -5.63 18.21 -0.90
CA LYS A 26 -5.26 18.81 -2.19
C LYS A 26 -5.82 18.04 -3.40
N TRP A 27 -6.47 16.90 -3.19
CA TRP A 27 -7.03 16.08 -4.29
C TRP A 27 -8.40 16.60 -4.71
N CYS A 28 -8.88 16.17 -5.88
CA CYS A 28 -10.24 16.43 -6.30
C CYS A 28 -11.27 15.78 -5.35
N LEU A 29 -12.47 16.34 -5.28
CA LEU A 29 -13.52 15.89 -4.34
C LEU A 29 -13.86 14.41 -4.52
N ALA A 30 -13.89 13.91 -5.75
CA ALA A 30 -14.14 12.49 -6.04
C ALA A 30 -13.07 11.58 -5.39
N SER A 31 -11.79 11.97 -5.48
CA SER A 31 -10.70 11.22 -4.86
C SER A 31 -10.73 11.33 -3.34
N GLN A 32 -11.08 12.48 -2.78
CA GLN A 32 -11.26 12.64 -1.34
C GLN A 32 -12.38 11.75 -0.81
N LYS A 33 -13.54 11.70 -1.49
CA LYS A 33 -14.67 10.86 -1.12
C LYS A 33 -14.29 9.37 -1.14
N ARG A 34 -13.64 8.92 -2.23
CA ARG A 34 -13.15 7.55 -2.35
C ARG A 34 -12.16 7.19 -1.24
N TYR A 35 -11.19 8.08 -0.96
CA TYR A 35 -10.22 7.87 0.10
C TYR A 35 -10.89 7.73 1.47
N ARG A 36 -11.81 8.63 1.82
CA ARG A 36 -12.52 8.58 3.11
C ARG A 36 -13.33 7.29 3.28
N ALA A 37 -14.05 6.87 2.25
CA ALA A 37 -14.76 5.59 2.26
C ALA A 37 -13.82 4.40 2.53
N ILE A 38 -12.65 4.35 1.87
CA ILE A 38 -11.67 3.29 2.14
C ILE A 38 -11.13 3.35 3.58
N MET A 39 -10.91 4.55 4.12
CA MET A 39 -10.41 4.74 5.49
C MET A 39 -11.46 4.32 6.54
N GLU A 40 -12.75 4.53 6.27
CA GLU A 40 -13.85 4.12 7.16
C GLU A 40 -13.96 2.60 7.29
N GLU A 41 -13.58 1.86 6.25
CA GLU A 41 -13.62 0.39 6.24
C GLU A 41 -12.28 -0.30 6.56
N ALA A 42 -11.21 0.47 6.75
CA ALA A 42 -9.89 -0.07 7.05
C ALA A 42 -9.81 -0.62 8.48
N ASP A 43 -9.12 -1.75 8.67
CA ASP A 43 -8.92 -2.35 10.00
C ASP A 43 -7.94 -1.54 10.86
N SER A 44 -6.99 -0.86 10.22
CA SER A 44 -6.09 0.06 10.93
C SER A 44 -5.50 1.11 10.00
N MET A 45 -5.16 2.26 10.58
CA MET A 45 -4.42 3.33 9.92
C MET A 45 -3.22 3.74 10.75
N ILE A 46 -2.08 3.92 10.09
CA ILE A 46 -0.86 4.48 10.68
C ILE A 46 -0.44 5.68 9.86
N TYR A 47 -0.13 6.79 10.53
CA TYR A 47 0.49 7.95 9.90
C TYR A 47 1.98 7.94 10.24
N VAL A 48 2.85 7.96 9.23
CA VAL A 48 4.30 7.97 9.47
C VAL A 48 4.80 9.32 9.99
N SER A 49 4.05 10.39 9.76
CA SER A 49 4.37 11.71 10.30
C SER A 49 3.12 12.51 10.64
N ARG A 50 3.26 13.46 11.58
CA ARG A 50 2.20 14.42 11.94
C ARG A 50 2.10 15.55 10.91
N ILE A 51 3.22 15.93 10.31
CA ILE A 51 3.36 17.05 9.37
C ILE A 51 4.19 16.57 8.18
N PHE A 52 3.81 17.00 6.97
CA PHE A 52 4.60 16.66 5.78
C PHE A 52 6.02 17.24 5.85
N HIS A 53 7.01 16.39 5.58
CA HIS A 53 8.39 16.78 5.26
C HIS A 53 8.90 15.98 4.07
N LYS A 54 10.05 16.40 3.53
CA LYS A 54 10.63 15.87 2.29
C LYS A 54 10.83 14.35 2.28
N ASP A 55 11.03 13.74 3.45
CA ASP A 55 11.36 12.32 3.60
C ASP A 55 10.13 11.43 3.91
N CYS A 56 8.95 12.01 4.19
CA CYS A 56 7.73 11.25 4.54
C CYS A 56 7.39 10.15 3.53
N MET A 57 7.55 10.43 2.23
CA MET A 57 7.25 9.48 1.16
C MET A 57 8.17 8.26 1.22
N LEU A 58 9.46 8.49 1.48
CA LEU A 58 10.46 7.44 1.59
C LEU A 58 10.26 6.62 2.86
N GLU A 59 10.00 7.27 3.99
CA GLU A 59 9.72 6.61 5.27
C GLU A 59 8.48 5.72 5.18
N ARG A 60 7.39 6.23 4.58
CA ARG A 60 6.18 5.45 4.32
C ARG A 60 6.47 4.21 3.47
N ASN A 61 7.25 4.35 2.40
CA ASN A 61 7.58 3.23 1.54
C ASN A 61 8.49 2.20 2.24
N ARG A 62 9.46 2.65 3.05
CA ARG A 62 10.31 1.77 3.84
C ARG A 62 9.50 1.03 4.91
N PHE A 63 8.57 1.70 5.58
CA PHE A 63 7.67 1.09 6.54
C PHE A 63 6.83 0.00 5.87
N LEU A 64 6.25 0.27 4.70
CA LEU A 64 5.49 -0.71 3.93
C LEU A 64 6.30 -1.98 3.66
N VAL A 65 7.52 -1.82 3.13
CA VAL A 65 8.39 -2.95 2.77
C VAL A 65 8.91 -3.71 3.99
N ALA A 66 9.26 -2.99 5.07
CA ALA A 66 9.75 -3.60 6.30
C ALA A 66 8.69 -4.51 6.94
N HIS A 67 7.41 -4.16 6.79
CA HIS A 67 6.27 -4.87 7.36
C HIS A 67 5.51 -5.73 6.33
N SER A 68 6.14 -6.10 5.21
CA SER A 68 5.54 -6.94 4.17
C SER A 68 6.40 -8.14 3.84
N ASP A 69 5.81 -9.31 3.66
CA ASP A 69 6.50 -10.49 3.11
C ASP A 69 6.59 -10.42 1.58
N VAL A 70 5.55 -9.84 0.95
CA VAL A 70 5.45 -9.67 -0.50
C VAL A 70 5.13 -8.22 -0.84
N LEU A 71 5.93 -7.64 -1.73
CA LEU A 71 5.63 -6.35 -2.36
C LEU A 71 4.98 -6.59 -3.73
N VAL A 72 3.76 -6.11 -3.91
CA VAL A 72 3.11 -6.03 -5.23
C VAL A 72 3.24 -4.60 -5.75
N ALA A 73 3.90 -4.42 -6.89
CA ALA A 73 4.15 -3.11 -7.49
C ALA A 73 3.55 -3.04 -8.90
N VAL A 74 2.74 -2.02 -9.15
CA VAL A 74 2.38 -1.62 -10.52
C VAL A 74 3.46 -0.66 -11.00
N TYR A 75 4.25 -1.09 -11.98
CA TYR A 75 5.48 -0.39 -12.36
C TYR A 75 5.85 -0.69 -13.81
N ASN A 76 6.10 0.38 -14.57
CA ASN A 76 6.38 0.37 -16.01
C ASN A 76 7.88 0.23 -16.36
N GLY A 77 8.74 -0.01 -15.37
CA GLY A 77 10.19 -0.14 -15.59
C GLY A 77 11.00 1.15 -15.45
N GLU A 78 10.39 2.31 -15.27
CA GLU A 78 11.10 3.61 -15.16
C GLU A 78 12.12 3.65 -14.01
N TYR A 79 13.41 3.59 -14.36
CA TYR A 79 14.51 3.43 -13.42
C TYR A 79 14.55 4.52 -12.33
N ARG A 80 14.19 5.76 -12.68
CA ARG A 80 14.17 6.90 -11.78
C ARG A 80 12.76 7.13 -11.24
N GLY A 81 12.55 6.77 -9.97
CA GLY A 81 11.30 7.10 -9.30
C GLY A 81 11.17 6.48 -7.91
N GLY A 82 10.16 6.94 -7.18
CA GLY A 82 9.84 6.42 -5.84
C GLY A 82 9.51 4.93 -5.85
N THR A 83 8.79 4.46 -6.88
CA THR A 83 8.44 3.04 -7.04
C THR A 83 9.68 2.19 -7.28
N ALA A 84 10.57 2.60 -8.20
CA ALA A 84 11.83 1.92 -8.47
C ALA A 84 12.71 1.85 -7.20
N ALA A 85 12.79 2.93 -6.44
CA ALA A 85 13.52 2.95 -5.16
C ALA A 85 12.92 2.00 -4.12
N THR A 86 11.58 1.88 -4.09
CA THR A 86 10.86 0.98 -3.17
C THR A 86 11.09 -0.49 -3.54
N ILE A 87 11.06 -0.82 -4.84
CA ILE A 87 11.38 -2.15 -5.35
C ILE A 87 12.81 -2.54 -4.99
N ARG A 88 13.78 -1.67 -5.24
CA ARG A 88 15.19 -1.91 -4.86
C ARG A 88 15.36 -2.12 -3.35
N TYR A 89 14.64 -1.36 -2.54
CA TYR A 89 14.66 -1.52 -1.09
C TYR A 89 14.07 -2.88 -0.67
N ALA A 90 12.97 -3.32 -1.28
CA ALA A 90 12.37 -4.63 -1.04
C ALA A 90 13.31 -5.78 -1.41
N GLN A 91 13.97 -5.69 -2.57
CA GLN A 91 14.99 -6.65 -2.99
C GLN A 91 16.17 -6.70 -2.02
N LYS A 92 16.64 -5.54 -1.55
CA LYS A 92 17.72 -5.46 -0.55
C LYS A 92 17.35 -6.14 0.76
N LEU A 93 16.07 -6.09 1.16
CA LEU A 93 15.56 -6.78 2.35
C LEU A 93 15.14 -8.24 2.08
N GLY A 94 15.40 -8.78 0.87
CA GLY A 94 15.02 -10.15 0.52
C GLY A 94 13.51 -10.39 0.42
N ARG A 95 12.70 -9.34 0.25
CA ARG A 95 11.24 -9.48 0.09
C ARG A 95 10.92 -10.00 -1.31
N ARG A 96 9.90 -10.86 -1.42
CA ARG A 96 9.38 -11.27 -2.72
C ARG A 96 8.72 -10.07 -3.39
N VAL A 97 9.12 -9.77 -4.62
CA VAL A 97 8.55 -8.65 -5.40
C VAL A 97 7.78 -9.21 -6.60
N ILE A 98 6.51 -8.81 -6.74
CA ILE A 98 5.66 -9.09 -7.89
C ILE A 98 5.43 -7.78 -8.63
N VAL A 99 5.94 -7.67 -9.85
CA VAL A 99 5.77 -6.48 -10.70
C VAL A 99 4.67 -6.73 -11.73
N ARG A 100 3.77 -5.76 -11.88
CA ARG A 100 2.76 -5.71 -12.94
C ARG A 100 2.99 -4.46 -13.78
N ASP A 101 3.25 -4.63 -15.07
CA ASP A 101 3.41 -3.50 -16.00
C ASP A 101 2.03 -2.90 -16.31
N PRO A 102 1.77 -1.63 -16.01
CA PRO A 102 0.49 -0.99 -16.30
C PRO A 102 0.12 -1.00 -17.80
N ASN A 103 1.10 -1.06 -18.71
CA ASN A 103 0.86 -1.05 -20.16
C ASN A 103 0.54 -2.45 -20.71
N ALA A 104 0.85 -3.51 -19.95
CA ALA A 104 0.53 -4.89 -20.30
C ALA A 104 -0.81 -5.36 -19.69
N ILE A 105 -1.50 -4.47 -18.95
CA ILE A 105 -2.83 -4.70 -18.41
C ILE A 105 -3.84 -4.41 -19.53
N ASN A 106 -4.51 -5.43 -20.06
CA ASN A 106 -5.54 -5.24 -21.11
C ASN A 106 -6.74 -4.45 -20.56
N GLN A 107 -7.51 -3.76 -21.40
CA GLN A 107 -8.73 -3.04 -20.95
C GLN A 107 -9.75 -3.94 -20.23
N SER A 108 -9.77 -5.24 -20.52
CA SER A 108 -10.55 -6.23 -19.76
C SER A 108 -10.08 -6.38 -18.30
N ASP A 109 -8.80 -6.16 -18.03
CA ASP A 109 -8.21 -6.18 -16.70
C ASP A 109 -8.35 -4.81 -15.99
N LEU A 110 -8.55 -3.72 -16.76
CA LEU A 110 -8.80 -2.37 -16.27
C LEU A 110 -10.23 -2.16 -15.71
N ASN A 111 -11.20 -3.00 -16.11
CA ASN A 111 -12.53 -3.03 -15.50
C ASN A 111 -12.52 -3.57 -14.05
N THR A 112 -11.41 -4.17 -13.63
CA THR A 112 -11.09 -4.43 -12.22
C THR A 112 -10.21 -3.31 -11.67
N GLY A 113 -10.84 -2.21 -11.23
CA GLY A 113 -10.17 -0.97 -10.81
C GLY A 113 -9.05 -1.12 -9.78
N ASN A 114 -7.81 -1.18 -10.24
CA ASN A 114 -6.62 -1.43 -9.42
C ASN A 114 -5.70 -0.20 -9.36
N TYR A 115 -5.85 0.63 -8.34
CA TYR A 115 -4.77 1.50 -7.88
C TYR A 115 -4.81 1.60 -6.35
N LEU A 116 -3.98 0.79 -5.70
CA LEU A 116 -3.49 1.03 -4.35
C LEU A 116 -2.19 0.22 -4.21
N ASN A 117 -1.21 0.76 -3.49
CA ASN A 117 -0.08 -0.04 -3.00
C ASN A 117 -0.66 -1.08 -2.04
N VAL A 118 -1.04 -2.26 -2.54
CA VAL A 118 -1.55 -3.34 -1.70
C VAL A 118 -0.35 -4.13 -1.20
N VAL A 119 0.09 -3.80 0.01
CA VAL A 119 0.81 -4.77 0.84
C VAL A 119 -0.26 -5.69 1.41
N VAL A 120 -0.41 -6.88 0.82
CA VAL A 120 -1.20 -7.95 1.44
C VAL A 120 -0.34 -8.54 2.55
N LYS A 121 -0.64 -8.22 3.80
CA LYS A 121 -0.22 -9.07 4.91
C LYS A 121 -1.11 -10.31 4.86
N ASN A 122 -0.50 -11.45 4.58
CA ASN A 122 -1.12 -12.73 4.89
C ASN A 122 -0.37 -13.25 6.10
N ASP A 123 -0.98 -13.18 7.29
CA ASP A 123 -0.61 -14.10 8.35
C ASP A 123 -1.76 -14.31 9.34
N CYS A 124 -2.23 -15.55 9.30
CA CYS A 124 -3.07 -16.20 10.28
C CYS A 124 -2.22 -16.48 11.53
N MET A 125 -2.48 -15.77 12.63
CA MET A 125 -2.12 -16.07 14.03
C MET A 125 -0.65 -16.48 14.36
N LYS A 126 0.00 -15.73 15.27
CA LYS A 126 0.02 -15.99 16.73
C LYS A 126 0.80 -14.90 17.48
N TYR A 127 0.38 -14.66 18.72
CA TYR A 127 0.91 -13.74 19.72
C TYR A 127 2.35 -14.07 20.14
N ASN A 128 3.18 -13.06 20.44
CA ASN A 128 3.63 -12.77 21.82
C ASN A 128 4.34 -11.42 21.95
N THR A 129 4.08 -10.78 23.09
CA THR A 129 4.73 -9.59 23.70
C THR A 129 6.22 -9.79 24.00
N LEU A 130 6.96 -8.68 24.11
CA LEU A 130 8.00 -8.29 25.10
C LEU A 130 8.81 -7.13 24.48
N THR A 131 8.60 -5.86 24.86
CA THR A 131 9.43 -5.12 25.84
C THR A 131 10.90 -5.51 25.83
N GLU A 132 11.72 -4.65 25.22
CA GLU A 132 12.84 -3.92 25.85
C GLU A 132 13.19 -2.71 24.97
#